data_AF-A0A442S3P4-F1
#
_entry.id   AF-A0A442S3P4-F1
#
_cell.length_a   1.000
_cell.length_b   1.000
_cell.length_c   1.000
_cell.angle_alpha   90.00
_cell.angle_beta   90.00
_cell.angle_gamma   90.00
#
_symmetry.space_group_name_H-M   'P 1'
#
loop_
_entity.id
_entity.type
_entity.pdbx_description
1 polymer ?
#
loop_
_entity_poly.entity_id
_entity_poly.type
_entity_poly.pdbx_seq_one_letter_code
_entity_poly.pdbx_strand_id
1 'polypeptide(L)'
;MSNENTFFALADFLIPAHGKMPKFSDVCRYADVEKSLDFRVDLKPGFARGIAVGPANGAEARLESLNKEDGEAFSAITTIAIATYYMSPRVRELIGYPGQENVPYDSKATQIYLTNGSLGHVIARGRKYRPTPGL
;
A
#
# COMPACT_ATOMS: atom_id res chain seq x y z
N MET A 1 17.75 -18.66 -9.31
CA MET A 1 16.37 -18.50 -8.76
C MET A 1 15.48 -18.03 -9.90
N SER A 2 14.20 -18.45 -9.93
CA SER A 2 13.24 -17.84 -10.85
C SER A 2 12.93 -16.39 -10.42
N ASN A 3 12.48 -15.56 -11.37
CA ASN A 3 12.07 -14.17 -11.09
C ASN A 3 10.96 -14.10 -10.03
N GLU A 4 10.04 -15.06 -10.04
CA GLU A 4 9.01 -15.24 -9.02
C GLU A 4 9.60 -15.46 -7.62
N ASN A 5 10.53 -16.41 -7.48
CA ASN A 5 11.17 -16.69 -6.19
C ASN A 5 12.01 -15.51 -5.69
N THR A 6 12.67 -14.79 -6.60
CA THR A 6 13.37 -13.54 -6.27
C THR A 6 12.39 -12.53 -5.70
N PHE A 7 11.27 -12.29 -6.40
CA PHE A 7 10.28 -11.31 -5.96
C PHE A 7 9.71 -11.67 -4.57
N PHE A 8 9.29 -12.93 -4.37
CA PHE A 8 8.73 -13.34 -3.07
C PHE A 8 9.72 -13.20 -1.92
N ALA A 9 11.01 -13.49 -2.13
CA ALA A 9 12.02 -13.28 -1.09
C ALA A 9 12.15 -11.80 -0.70
N LEU A 10 12.10 -10.88 -1.68
CA LEU A 10 12.13 -9.44 -1.41
C LEU A 10 10.84 -8.96 -0.74
N ALA A 11 9.69 -9.43 -1.21
CA ALA A 11 8.38 -9.03 -0.70
C ALA A 11 8.12 -9.56 0.73
N ASP A 12 8.54 -10.78 1.05
CA ASP A 12 8.45 -11.33 2.41
C ASP A 12 9.33 -10.57 3.41
N PHE A 13 10.47 -10.03 2.96
CA PHE A 13 11.31 -9.18 3.80
C PHE A 13 10.66 -7.80 4.04
N LEU A 14 10.07 -7.20 2.99
CA LEU A 14 9.36 -5.92 3.10
C LEU A 14 8.08 -6.02 3.93
N ILE A 15 7.36 -7.13 3.81
CA ILE A 15 6.08 -7.38 4.47
C ILE A 15 6.18 -8.73 5.20
N PRO A 16 6.84 -8.77 6.38
CA PRO A 16 6.96 -9.98 7.18
C PRO A 16 5.67 -10.29 7.93
N ALA A 17 5.55 -11.53 8.39
CA ALA A 17 4.47 -11.92 9.29
C ALA A 17 4.65 -11.23 10.65
N HIS A 18 3.60 -10.61 11.16
CA HIS A 18 3.62 -9.94 12.45
C HIS A 18 2.24 -9.97 13.13
N GLY A 19 2.17 -10.58 14.32
CA GLY A 19 0.90 -10.76 15.02
C GLY A 19 -0.09 -11.59 14.21
N LYS A 20 -1.25 -11.03 13.87
CA LYS A 20 -2.26 -11.66 13.01
C LYS A 20 -2.03 -11.42 11.52
N MET A 21 -1.09 -10.54 11.16
CA MET A 21 -0.81 -10.18 9.78
C MET A 21 0.12 -11.23 9.15
N PRO A 22 -0.28 -11.86 8.04
CA PRO A 22 0.55 -12.83 7.34
C PRO A 22 1.69 -12.14 6.56
N LYS A 23 2.76 -12.86 6.23
CA LYS A 23 3.77 -12.33 5.30
C LYS A 23 3.20 -12.27 3.88
N PHE A 24 3.90 -11.59 2.96
CA PHE A 24 3.42 -11.41 1.58
C PHE A 24 3.04 -12.73 0.88
N SER A 25 3.95 -13.70 0.86
CA SER A 25 3.77 -14.96 0.13
C SER A 25 2.72 -15.90 0.73
N ASP A 26 2.23 -15.64 1.95
CA ASP A 26 1.15 -16.43 2.56
C ASP A 26 -0.23 -16.11 1.96
N VAL A 27 -0.36 -14.97 1.28
CA VAL A 27 -1.67 -14.41 0.86
C VAL A 27 -1.73 -13.92 -0.57
N CYS A 28 -0.59 -13.78 -1.25
CA CYS A 28 -0.49 -13.30 -2.63
C CYS A 28 0.17 -14.36 -3.52
N ARG A 29 -0.37 -14.56 -4.72
CA ARG A 29 0.25 -15.38 -5.76
C ARG A 29 0.95 -14.48 -6.78
N TYR A 30 1.89 -15.04 -7.55
CA TYR A 30 2.60 -14.25 -8.58
C TYR A 30 1.63 -13.70 -9.64
N ALA A 31 0.56 -14.43 -9.96
CA ALA A 31 -0.51 -13.92 -10.83
C ALA A 31 -1.21 -12.63 -10.29
N ASP A 32 -1.22 -12.40 -8.97
CA ASP A 32 -1.76 -11.16 -8.40
C ASP A 32 -0.77 -9.99 -8.53
N VAL A 33 0.52 -10.30 -8.53
CA VAL A 33 1.62 -9.36 -8.83
C VAL A 33 1.53 -8.93 -10.29
N GLU A 34 1.32 -9.89 -11.21
CA GLU A 34 1.14 -9.62 -12.64
C GLU A 34 -0.07 -8.72 -12.89
N LYS A 35 -1.22 -9.00 -12.27
CA LYS A 35 -2.38 -8.09 -12.32
C LYS A 35 -2.05 -6.68 -11.84
N SER A 36 -1.31 -6.55 -10.73
CA SER A 36 -0.92 -5.25 -10.20
C SER A 36 -0.02 -4.47 -11.17
N LEU A 37 0.89 -5.19 -11.85
CA LEU A 37 1.74 -4.64 -12.91
C LEU A 37 0.95 -4.26 -14.17
N ASP A 38 -0.12 -4.98 -14.49
CA ASP A 38 -1.01 -4.63 -15.60
C ASP A 38 -1.80 -3.34 -15.33
N PHE A 39 -2.13 -3.04 -14.07
CA PHE A 39 -2.68 -1.74 -13.67
C PHE A 39 -1.63 -0.62 -13.64
N ARG A 40 -0.36 -0.96 -13.35
CA ARG A 40 0.77 -0.01 -13.28
C ARG A 40 1.85 -0.37 -14.28
N VAL A 41 1.50 -0.31 -15.56
CA VAL A 41 2.38 -0.67 -16.68
C VAL A 41 3.69 0.13 -16.69
N ASP A 42 3.67 1.34 -16.16
CA ASP A 42 4.82 2.21 -15.98
C ASP A 42 5.89 1.63 -15.04
N LEU A 43 5.49 0.76 -14.09
CA LEU A 43 6.40 0.12 -13.16
C LEU A 43 7.06 -1.16 -13.70
N LYS A 44 6.56 -1.72 -14.82
CA LYS A 44 7.08 -2.97 -15.39
C LYS A 44 8.59 -2.95 -15.68
N PRO A 45 9.17 -1.88 -16.29
CA PRO A 45 10.60 -1.84 -16.55
C PRO A 45 11.44 -1.85 -15.26
N GLY A 46 11.08 -1.03 -14.26
CA GLY A 46 11.77 -0.99 -12.98
C GLY A 46 11.64 -2.30 -12.21
N PHE A 47 10.45 -2.91 -12.21
CA PHE A 47 10.19 -4.19 -11.58
C PHE A 47 11.05 -5.31 -12.18
N ALA A 48 11.12 -5.40 -13.50
CA ALA A 48 11.93 -6.40 -14.21
C ALA A 48 13.42 -6.26 -13.85
N ARG A 49 13.97 -5.04 -13.80
CA ARG A 49 15.35 -4.79 -13.35
C ARG A 49 15.56 -5.19 -11.90
N GLY A 50 14.60 -4.88 -11.03
CA GLY A 50 14.66 -5.19 -9.60
C GLY A 50 14.85 -6.68 -9.32
N ILE A 51 14.12 -7.53 -10.04
CA ILE A 51 14.13 -9.00 -9.85
C ILE A 51 15.11 -9.76 -10.75
N ALA A 52 15.76 -9.09 -11.70
CA ALA A 52 16.68 -9.72 -12.65
C ALA A 52 17.88 -10.41 -11.98
N VAL A 53 18.30 -9.90 -10.82
CA VAL A 53 19.37 -10.47 -10.00
C VAL A 53 18.79 -10.94 -8.68
N GLY A 54 18.96 -12.23 -8.39
CA GLY A 54 18.52 -12.82 -7.13
C GLY A 54 19.30 -12.30 -5.90
N PRO A 55 18.73 -12.44 -4.69
CA PRO A 55 19.33 -11.91 -3.47
C PRO A 55 20.45 -12.83 -2.92
N ALA A 56 21.62 -12.84 -3.56
CA ALA A 56 22.74 -13.72 -3.18
C ALA A 56 23.18 -13.56 -1.71
N ASN A 57 23.17 -12.33 -1.20
CA ASN A 57 23.53 -11.98 0.18
C ASN A 57 22.30 -11.74 1.08
N GLY A 58 21.12 -12.21 0.67
CA GLY A 58 19.85 -11.98 1.38
C GLY A 58 19.04 -10.81 0.82
N ALA A 59 17.75 -10.82 1.16
CA ALA A 59 16.77 -9.86 0.65
C ALA A 59 17.07 -8.41 1.08
N GLU A 60 17.50 -8.22 2.33
CA GLU A 60 17.89 -6.92 2.87
C GLU A 60 19.00 -6.26 2.06
N ALA A 61 20.13 -6.95 1.91
CA ALA A 61 21.28 -6.44 1.14
C ALA A 61 20.92 -6.14 -0.31
N ARG A 62 20.03 -6.95 -0.91
CA ARG A 62 19.54 -6.71 -2.27
C ARG A 62 18.68 -5.45 -2.36
N LEU A 63 17.74 -5.26 -1.43
CA LEU A 63 16.90 -4.07 -1.37
C LEU A 63 17.71 -2.80 -1.08
N GLU A 64 18.72 -2.90 -0.22
CA GLU A 64 19.62 -1.78 0.07
C GLU A 64 20.45 -1.39 -1.16
N SER A 65 21.01 -2.36 -1.90
CA SER A 65 21.72 -2.11 -3.15
C SER A 65 20.79 -1.47 -4.20
N LEU A 66 19.57 -1.99 -4.38
CA LEU A 66 18.58 -1.36 -5.27
C LEU A 66 18.28 0.08 -4.85
N ASN A 67 18.06 0.35 -3.57
CA ASN A 67 17.77 1.70 -3.10
C ASN A 67 18.92 2.69 -3.34
N LYS A 68 20.18 2.21 -3.30
CA LYS A 68 21.38 3.04 -3.55
C LYS A 68 21.67 3.22 -5.05
N GLU A 69 21.45 2.20 -5.85
CA GLU A 69 21.97 2.11 -7.23
C GLU A 69 20.89 2.24 -8.30
N ASP A 70 19.64 1.83 -8.02
CA ASP A 70 18.49 1.90 -8.94
C ASP A 70 17.19 2.18 -8.15
N GLY A 71 17.04 3.43 -7.72
CA GLY A 71 15.89 3.86 -6.91
C GLY A 71 14.53 3.68 -7.60
N GLU A 72 14.50 3.67 -8.93
CA GLU A 72 13.28 3.36 -9.70
C GLU A 72 12.90 1.89 -9.57
N ALA A 73 13.86 0.97 -9.69
CA ALA A 73 13.62 -0.46 -9.49
C ALA A 73 13.21 -0.74 -8.05
N PHE A 74 13.86 -0.12 -7.06
CA PHE A 74 13.45 -0.22 -5.65
C PHE A 74 12.00 0.26 -5.44
N SER A 75 11.66 1.42 -6.01
CA SER A 75 10.30 1.99 -5.93
C SER A 75 9.26 1.09 -6.60
N ALA A 76 9.59 0.48 -7.73
CA ALA A 76 8.70 -0.45 -8.43
C ALA A 76 8.44 -1.72 -7.59
N ILE A 77 9.47 -2.34 -7.02
CA ILE A 77 9.34 -3.53 -6.16
C ILE A 77 8.47 -3.23 -4.94
N THR A 78 8.77 -2.15 -4.21
CA THR A 78 8.06 -1.78 -2.99
C THR A 78 6.60 -1.40 -3.28
N THR A 79 6.35 -0.62 -4.34
CA THR A 79 4.99 -0.21 -4.73
C THR A 79 4.16 -1.43 -5.11
N ILE A 80 4.69 -2.34 -5.92
CA ILE A 80 3.96 -3.54 -6.34
C ILE A 80 3.72 -4.46 -5.15
N ALA A 81 4.70 -4.70 -4.28
CA ALA A 81 4.49 -5.50 -3.08
C ALA A 81 3.36 -4.94 -2.19
N ILE A 82 3.35 -3.64 -1.92
CA ILE A 82 2.30 -3.01 -1.10
C ILE A 82 0.94 -3.07 -1.81
N ALA A 83 0.89 -2.71 -3.09
CA ALA A 83 -0.35 -2.70 -3.86
C ALA A 83 -0.98 -4.10 -3.94
N THR A 84 -0.19 -5.13 -4.20
CA THR A 84 -0.69 -6.50 -4.27
C THR A 84 -1.14 -7.00 -2.89
N TYR A 85 -0.37 -6.73 -1.83
CA TYR A 85 -0.67 -7.22 -0.48
C TYR A 85 -1.99 -6.67 0.06
N TYR A 86 -2.19 -5.35 0.01
CA TYR A 86 -3.40 -4.71 0.54
C TYR A 86 -4.64 -4.92 -0.34
N MET A 87 -4.47 -5.43 -1.56
CA MET A 87 -5.59 -5.87 -2.40
C MET A 87 -6.03 -7.32 -2.10
N SER A 88 -5.24 -8.10 -1.35
CA SER A 88 -5.63 -9.45 -0.93
C SER A 88 -6.92 -9.41 -0.10
N PRO A 89 -7.97 -10.19 -0.44
CA PRO A 89 -9.21 -10.24 0.34
C PRO A 89 -8.98 -10.58 1.81
N ARG A 90 -8.06 -11.50 2.10
CA ARG A 90 -7.70 -11.90 3.46
C ARG A 90 -7.07 -10.75 4.25
N VAL A 91 -6.18 -9.98 3.62
CA VAL A 91 -5.55 -8.82 4.26
C VAL A 91 -6.58 -7.72 4.52
N ARG A 92 -7.46 -7.45 3.54
CA ARG A 92 -8.57 -6.47 3.68
C ARG A 92 -9.48 -6.81 4.86
N GLU A 93 -9.85 -8.08 5.01
CA GLU A 93 -10.63 -8.57 6.14
C GLU A 93 -9.90 -8.36 7.48
N LEU A 94 -8.62 -8.71 7.55
CA LEU A 94 -7.80 -8.56 8.77
C LEU A 94 -7.68 -7.11 9.25
N ILE A 95 -7.60 -6.16 8.32
CA ILE A 95 -7.52 -4.72 8.65
C ILE A 95 -8.90 -4.06 8.81
N GLY A 96 -9.99 -4.81 8.64
CA GLY A 96 -11.35 -4.28 8.71
C GLY A 96 -11.69 -3.32 7.57
N TYR A 97 -11.08 -3.49 6.40
CA TYR A 97 -11.36 -2.68 5.22
C TYR A 97 -12.41 -3.35 4.33
N PRO A 98 -13.70 -2.95 4.39
CA PRO A 98 -14.76 -3.57 3.60
C PRO A 98 -14.56 -3.35 2.09
N GLY A 99 -13.74 -2.39 1.71
CA GLY A 99 -13.61 -1.91 0.33
C GLY A 99 -14.54 -0.74 0.07
N GLN A 100 -14.75 -0.44 -1.21
CA GLN A 100 -15.68 0.59 -1.62
C GLN A 100 -17.11 0.05 -1.53
N GLU A 101 -17.86 0.54 -0.55
CA GLU A 101 -19.28 0.25 -0.39
C GLU A 101 -20.13 1.40 -0.94
N ASN A 102 -21.28 1.06 -1.54
CA ASN A 102 -22.28 2.05 -1.88
C ASN A 102 -23.10 2.35 -0.62
N VAL A 103 -22.65 3.33 0.15
CA VAL A 103 -23.33 3.76 1.39
C VAL A 103 -24.41 4.78 1.02
N PRO A 104 -25.69 4.55 1.39
CA PRO A 104 -26.74 5.54 1.20
C PRO A 104 -26.41 6.83 1.97
N TYR A 105 -26.44 7.96 1.27
CA TYR A 105 -26.23 9.28 1.88
C TYR A 105 -27.55 10.07 1.87
N ASP A 106 -28.12 10.32 3.05
CA ASP A 106 -29.21 11.27 3.21
C ASP A 106 -28.64 12.67 3.49
N SER A 107 -28.80 13.58 2.53
CA SER A 107 -28.33 14.96 2.65
C SER A 107 -29.08 15.77 3.70
N LYS A 108 -30.26 15.30 4.15
CA LYS A 108 -31.07 15.95 5.20
C LYS A 108 -30.83 15.39 6.59
N ALA A 109 -30.16 14.24 6.70
CA ALA A 109 -29.83 13.66 7.99
C ALA A 109 -28.87 14.57 8.77
N THR A 110 -29.11 14.71 10.06
CA THR A 110 -28.15 15.36 10.95
C THR A 110 -26.91 14.46 11.05
N GLN A 111 -25.79 14.99 10.59
CA GLN A 111 -24.54 14.25 10.50
C GLN A 111 -24.01 13.91 11.90
N ILE A 112 -23.53 12.67 12.11
CA ILE A 112 -23.19 12.15 13.45
C ILE A 112 -22.11 12.98 14.17
N TYR A 113 -21.19 13.59 13.42
CA TYR A 113 -20.14 14.43 13.98
C TYR A 113 -20.66 15.72 14.64
N LEU A 114 -21.91 16.11 14.34
CA LEU A 114 -22.59 17.24 15.00
C LEU A 114 -23.18 16.83 16.35
N THR A 115 -23.48 15.56 16.56
CA THR A 115 -24.22 15.07 17.75
C THR A 115 -23.36 14.26 18.70
N ASN A 116 -22.31 13.59 18.22
CA ASN A 116 -21.44 12.72 19.03
C ASN A 116 -20.29 13.47 19.74
N GLY A 117 -20.28 14.80 19.68
CA GLY A 117 -19.26 15.64 20.31
C GLY A 117 -17.91 15.67 19.60
N SER A 118 -17.73 15.01 18.45
CA SER A 118 -16.44 15.00 17.73
C SER A 118 -15.99 16.39 17.30
N LEU A 119 -16.94 17.30 17.07
CA LEU A 119 -16.66 18.71 16.74
C LEU A 119 -16.51 19.61 17.98
N GLY A 120 -16.63 19.10 19.21
CA GLY A 120 -16.61 19.93 20.43
C GLY A 120 -15.40 20.86 20.50
N HIS A 121 -14.19 20.33 20.24
CA HIS A 121 -12.97 21.14 20.20
C HIS A 121 -12.95 22.16 19.05
N VAL A 122 -13.52 21.82 17.89
CA VAL A 122 -13.57 22.72 16.72
C VAL A 122 -14.53 23.88 17.00
N ILE A 123 -15.69 23.58 17.60
CA ILE A 123 -16.69 24.56 18.01
C ILE A 123 -16.13 25.47 19.10
N ALA A 124 -15.55 24.90 20.16
CA ALA A 124 -14.98 25.66 21.27
C ALA A 124 -13.80 26.56 20.85
N ARG A 125 -12.98 26.11 19.88
CA ARG A 125 -11.90 26.91 19.28
C ARG A 125 -12.44 28.16 18.55
N GLY A 126 -13.68 28.11 18.08
CA GLY A 126 -14.28 29.17 17.28
C GLY A 126 -13.80 29.22 15.83
N ARG A 127 -14.33 30.22 15.10
CA ARG A 127 -14.08 30.41 13.67
C ARG A 127 -12.62 30.86 13.46
N LYS A 128 -11.86 30.14 12.65
CA LYS A 128 -10.52 30.55 12.17
C LYS A 128 -10.56 30.64 10.66
N TYR A 129 -10.39 31.84 10.13
CA TYR A 129 -10.34 32.11 8.70
C TYR A 129 -8.92 32.45 8.26
N ARG A 130 -8.56 32.01 7.05
CA ARG A 130 -7.44 32.59 6.32
C ARG A 130 -8.03 33.45 5.19
N PRO A 131 -7.60 34.71 5.05
CA PRO A 131 -8.02 35.52 3.92
C PRO A 131 -7.55 34.88 2.62
N THR A 132 -8.41 34.89 1.61
CA THR A 132 -8.05 34.52 0.24
C THR A 132 -7.18 35.65 -0.32
N PRO A 133 -5.92 35.38 -0.74
CA PRO A 133 -5.10 36.43 -1.33
C PRO A 133 -5.71 36.96 -2.63
N GLY A 134 -5.89 38.28 -2.75
CA GLY A 134 -6.28 38.95 -4.01
C GLY A 134 -7.78 39.23 -4.21
N LEU A 135 -8.59 39.19 -3.15
CA LEU A 135 -9.96 39.75 -3.11
C LEU A 135 -9.99 41.03 -2.25
#